data_AF-A0A978S7G6-F1
#
_entry.id   AF-A0A978S7G6-F1
#
_cell.length_a   1.000
_cell.length_b   1.000
_cell.length_c   1.000
_cell.angle_alpha   90.00
_cell.angle_beta   90.00
_cell.angle_gamma   90.00
#
_symmetry.space_group_name_H-M   'P 1'
#
loop_
_entity.id
_entity.type
_entity.pdbx_description
1 polymer ?
#
loop_
_entity_poly.entity_id
_entity_poly.type
_entity_poly.pdbx_seq_one_letter_code
_entity_poly.pdbx_strand_id
1 'polypeptide(L)' 'MRKQRLEYTSPLDALIAVTKRLSIYENTHHMESEEFFALYSQGKMADEMIFIDWANDYRHYLALRQEA' A
#
# COMPACT_ATOMS: atom_id res chain seq x y z
N MET A 1 14.11 23.50 -5.71
CA MET A 1 13.53 22.14 -5.61
C MET A 1 12.03 22.27 -5.33
N ARG A 2 11.16 21.89 -6.28
CA ARG A 2 9.71 22.06 -6.17
C ARG A 2 9.13 20.75 -5.63
N LYS A 3 8.70 20.73 -4.36
CA LYS A 3 8.01 19.57 -3.78
C LYS A 3 6.61 19.49 -4.41
N GLN A 4 6.43 18.63 -5.42
CA GLN A 4 5.11 18.32 -5.95
C GLN A 4 4.38 17.48 -4.91
N ARG A 5 3.40 18.10 -4.24
CA ARG A 5 2.41 17.36 -3.47
C ARG A 5 1.41 16.83 -4.48
N LEU A 6 1.31 15.51 -4.61
CA LEU A 6 0.19 14.86 -5.29
C LEU A 6 -1.03 15.08 -4.39
N GLU A 7 -1.82 16.10 -4.70
CA GLU A 7 -3.14 16.28 -4.11
C GLU A 7 -4.08 15.28 -4.79
N TYR A 8 -4.50 14.25 -4.05
CA TYR A 8 -5.56 13.35 -4.51
C TYR A 8 -6.88 14.12 -4.44
N THR A 9 -7.46 14.43 -5.60
CA THR A 9 -8.68 15.25 -5.75
C THR A 9 -9.97 14.57 -5.26
N SER A 10 -9.92 13.26 -4.99
CA SER A 10 -11.06 12.47 -4.51
C SER A 10 -10.58 11.23 -3.72
N PRO A 11 -11.35 10.74 -2.74
CA PRO A 11 -11.11 9.43 -2.11
C PRO A 11 -10.98 8.28 -3.13
N LEU A 12 -11.68 8.39 -4.26
CA LEU A 12 -11.58 7.44 -5.37
C LEU A 12 -10.20 7.50 -6.05
N ASP A 13 -9.66 8.71 -6.27
CA ASP A 13 -8.33 8.87 -6.86
C ASP A 13 -7.25 8.30 -5.93
N ALA A 14 -7.41 8.51 -4.62
CA ALA A 14 -6.54 7.93 -3.60
C ALA A 14 -6.62 6.38 -3.64
N LEU A 15 -7.83 5.82 -3.71
CA LEU A 15 -8.04 4.37 -3.78
C LEU A 15 -7.40 3.78 -5.04
N ILE A 16 -7.58 4.41 -6.21
CA ILE A 16 -6.97 3.98 -7.47
C ILE A 16 -5.43 4.02 -7.36
N ALA A 17 -4.87 5.10 -6.81
CA ALA A 17 -3.43 5.26 -6.70
C ALA A 17 -2.79 4.26 -5.73
N VAL A 18 -3.46 3.96 -4.61
CA VAL A 18 -2.99 2.94 -3.66
C VAL A 18 -3.11 1.55 -4.28
N THR A 19 -4.24 1.23 -4.92
CA THR A 19 -4.46 -0.08 -5.56
C THR A 19 -3.39 -0.38 -6.62
N LYS A 20 -3.05 0.62 -7.46
CA LYS A 20 -1.96 0.46 -8.44
C LYS A 20 -0.60 0.17 -7.80
N ARG A 21 -0.30 0.80 -6.66
CA ARG A 21 0.96 0.55 -5.94
C ARG A 21 0.99 -0.84 -5.34
N LEU A 22 -0.11 -1.27 -4.71
CA LEU A 22 -0.27 -2.63 -4.20
C LEU A 22 -0.06 -3.66 -5.31
N SER A 23 -0.68 -3.48 -6.49
CA SER A 23 -0.48 -4.41 -7.62
C SER A 23 0.98 -4.48 -8.09
N ILE A 24 1.76 -3.41 -7.98
CA ILE A 24 3.19 -3.46 -8.32
C ILE A 24 3.94 -4.35 -7.32
N TYR A 25 3.69 -4.18 -6.02
CA TYR A 25 4.31 -5.02 -4.99
C TYR A 25 3.90 -6.49 -5.14
N GLU A 26 2.61 -6.74 -5.35
CA GLU A 26 2.05 -8.08 -5.53
C GLU A 26 2.69 -8.81 -6.70
N ASN A 27 2.79 -8.15 -7.86
CA ASN A 27 3.43 -8.74 -9.02
C ASN A 27 4.95 -8.92 -8.83
N THR A 28 5.61 -8.01 -8.11
CA THR A 28 7.06 -8.09 -7.86
C THR A 28 7.39 -9.28 -6.95
N HIS A 29 6.63 -9.42 -5.87
CA HIS A 29 6.88 -10.44 -4.85
C HIS A 29 6.07 -11.74 -5.05
N HIS A 30 5.20 -11.79 -6.07
CA HIS A 30 4.29 -12.90 -6.35
C HIS A 30 3.47 -13.30 -5.11
N MET A 31 2.99 -12.29 -4.38
CA MET A 31 2.32 -12.44 -3.08
C MET A 31 1.21 -11.40 -2.97
N GLU A 32 0.02 -11.81 -2.58
CA GLU A 32 -1.12 -10.91 -2.38
C GLU A 32 -0.85 -9.96 -1.20
N SER A 33 -1.31 -8.70 -1.28
CA SER A 33 -1.08 -7.72 -0.20
C SER A 33 -1.69 -8.15 1.14
N GLU A 34 -2.80 -8.89 1.12
CA GLU A 34 -3.42 -9.44 2.32
C GLU A 34 -2.52 -10.49 3.00
N GLU A 35 -1.96 -11.41 2.22
CA GLU A 35 -1.03 -12.43 2.70
C GLU A 35 0.25 -11.79 3.24
N PHE A 36 0.82 -10.86 2.48
CA PHE A 36 1.97 -10.06 2.88
C PHE A 36 1.71 -9.38 4.23
N PHE A 37 0.58 -8.69 4.38
CA PHE A 37 0.27 -7.92 5.59
C PHE A 37 0.08 -8.81 6.81
N ALA A 38 -0.50 -10.00 6.64
CA ALA A 38 -0.64 -10.98 7.71
C ALA A 38 0.74 -11.50 8.19
N LEU A 39 1.67 -11.76 7.28
CA LEU A 39 3.05 -12.18 7.61
C LEU A 39 3.87 -11.05 8.23
N TYR A 40 3.76 -9.84 7.67
CA TYR A 40 4.43 -8.64 8.18
C TYR A 40 3.97 -8.30 9.61
N SER A 41 2.66 -8.38 9.87
CA SER A 41 2.09 -8.15 11.20
C SER A 41 2.52 -9.19 12.25
N GLN A 42 2.97 -10.37 11.81
CA GLN A 42 3.53 -11.43 12.66
C GLN A 42 5.05 -11.29 12.86
N GLY A 43 5.69 -10.27 12.27
CA GLY A 43 7.15 -10.11 12.30
C GLY A 43 7.90 -11.16 11.48
N LYS A 44 7.24 -11.79 10.50
CA LYS A 44 7.82 -12.84 9.64
C LYS A 44 8.44 -12.30 8.36
N MET A 45 8.35 -10.99 8.13
CA MET A 45 8.96 -10.31 6.98
C MET A 45 10.18 -9.52 7.42
N ALA A 46 11.11 -9.31 6.50
CA ALA A 46 12.29 -8.50 6.78
C ALA A 46 11.92 -7.03 7.00
N ASP A 47 12.73 -6.31 7.75
CA ASP A 47 12.59 -4.87 7.97
C ASP A 47 13.18 -4.07 6.79
N GLU A 48 12.79 -4.43 5.57
CA GLU A 48 13.19 -3.70 4.37
C GLU A 48 12.23 -2.53 4.13
N MET A 49 12.77 -1.42 3.64
CA MET A 49 12.00 -0.21 3.34
C MET A 49 10.82 -0.50 2.41
N ILE A 50 10.98 -1.43 1.46
CA ILE A 50 9.91 -1.85 0.54
C ILE A 50 8.73 -2.50 1.27
N PHE A 51 8.98 -3.31 2.30
CA PHE A 51 7.94 -3.96 3.09
C PHE A 51 7.24 -2.98 4.03
N ILE A 52 7.98 -2.01 4.57
CA ILE A 52 7.40 -0.91 5.36
C ILE A 52 6.45 -0.08 4.48
N ASP A 53 6.89 0.28 3.27
CA ASP A 53 6.07 1.05 2.32
C ASP A 53 4.84 0.26 1.87
N TRP A 54 5.00 -1.02 1.56
CA TRP A 54 3.88 -1.90 1.18
C TRP A 54 2.86 -2.03 2.31
N ALA A 55 3.31 -2.24 3.56
CA ALA A 55 2.40 -2.33 4.71
C ALA A 55 1.63 -1.01 4.95
N ASN A 56 2.30 0.13 4.76
CA ASN A 56 1.68 1.44 4.87
C ASN A 56 0.62 1.67 3.79
N ASP A 57 0.93 1.34 2.54
CA ASP A 57 -0.01 1.46 1.42
C ASP A 57 -1.21 0.52 1.61
N TYR A 58 -1.00 -0.70 2.09
CA TYR A 58 -2.11 -1.64 2.34
C TYR A 58 -3.00 -1.16 3.49
N ARG A 59 -2.41 -0.62 4.57
CA ARG A 59 -3.19 -0.01 5.66
C ARG A 59 -4.00 1.19 5.17
N HIS A 60 -3.44 2.01 4.29
CA HIS A 60 -4.15 3.15 3.71
C HIS A 60 -5.31 2.69 2.81
N TYR A 61 -5.10 1.64 2.01
CA TYR A 61 -6.16 0.99 1.24
C TYR A 61 -7.32 0.54 2.12
N LEU A 62 -7.04 -0.15 3.24
CA LEU A 62 -8.07 -0.60 4.17
C LEU A 62 -8.86 0.55 4.78
N ALA A 63 -8.20 1.66 5.15
CA ALA A 63 -8.87 2.85 5.67
C ALA A 63 -9.82 3.46 4.61
N LEU A 64 -9.33 3.66 3.38
CA LEU A 64 -10.15 4.18 2.28
C LEU A 64 -11.34 3.27 1.95
N ARG A 65 -11.17 1.94 2.06
CA ARG A 65 -12.24 0.98 1.83
C ARG A 65 -13.29 0.93 2.95
N GLN A 66 -12.98 1.43 4.15
CA GLN A 66 -13.95 1.57 5.25
C GLN A 66 -14.73 2.89 5.16
N GLU A 67 -14.19 3.90 4.48
CA GLU A 67 -14.82 5.20 4.27
C GLU A 67 -15.74 5.24 3.03
N ALA A 68 -15.66 4.24 2.14
CA ALA A 68 -16.46 4.09 0.92
C ALA A 68 -17.73 3.26 1.17
#